data_AF-A0A822CWJ8-F1
#
_entry.id   AF-A0A822CWJ8-F1
#
_cell.length_a   1.000
_cell.length_b   1.000
_cell.length_c   1.000
_cell.angle_alpha   90.00
_cell.angle_beta   90.00
_cell.angle_gamma   90.00
#
_symmetry.space_group_name_H-M   'P 1'
#
loop_
_entity.id
_entity.type
_entity.pdbx_description
1 polymer ?
#
loop_
_entity_poly.entity_id
_entity_poly.type
_entity_poly.pdbx_seq_one_letter_code
_entity_poly.pdbx_strand_id
1 'polypeptide(L)'
;MSADISVDNNSMIRSEHNATQRVLYCTKVFFKRLIARKPMDILQAEIDTRNELRRDLNWIQLLGIGLGATIGAGIFVLSGQAAAQYSGPSIIISFVITGVIALLASLSYSELGSMMPSSGSVYTYTHAALGEYLAWFIGWNTGLLYLFGVLTVTVAWSKHVAMFVDIVSDYNVTNMTVQAPVAWDEEKERFFVTGQAINLPAIGITIAITILLLIQIRQTAIVNLVLVVFKIIIILIFIFACCNYVNRENYNPFFPPNKGSFDEYGVTGMLQACTYIFFAYVFG
;
A
#
# COMPACT_ATOMS: atom_id res chain seq x y z
N MET A 1 -67.57 31.94 -8.77
CA MET A 1 -66.77 30.70 -8.79
C MET A 1 -65.29 31.09 -8.84
N SER A 2 -64.80 31.76 -7.78
CA SER A 2 -63.51 32.45 -7.82
C SER A 2 -62.92 32.79 -6.43
N ALA A 3 -63.40 32.17 -5.34
CA ALA A 3 -62.90 32.42 -3.99
C ALA A 3 -62.11 31.24 -3.38
N ASP A 4 -62.39 29.99 -3.78
CA ASP A 4 -61.80 28.80 -3.15
C ASP A 4 -60.39 28.45 -3.63
N ILE A 5 -59.88 29.04 -4.71
CA ILE A 5 -58.53 28.77 -5.23
C ILE A 5 -57.44 29.55 -4.46
N SER A 6 -57.80 30.64 -3.78
CA SER A 6 -56.84 31.51 -3.09
C SER A 6 -56.34 30.97 -1.74
N VAL A 7 -57.17 30.18 -1.05
CA VAL A 7 -56.85 29.62 0.28
C VAL A 7 -55.91 28.41 0.16
N ASP A 8 -56.07 27.61 -0.90
CA ASP A 8 -55.25 26.42 -1.15
C ASP A 8 -53.83 26.75 -1.66
N ASN A 9 -53.68 27.92 -2.29
CA ASN A 9 -52.35 28.42 -2.68
C ASN A 9 -51.51 28.84 -1.45
N ASN A 10 -52.15 29.40 -0.42
CA ASN A 10 -51.47 29.88 0.79
C ASN A 10 -51.03 28.73 1.72
N SER A 11 -51.76 27.61 1.73
CA SER A 11 -51.37 26.37 2.44
C SER A 11 -50.23 25.64 1.73
N MET A 12 -50.24 25.59 0.39
CA MET A 12 -49.14 25.03 -0.42
C MET A 12 -47.83 25.81 -0.24
N ILE A 13 -47.88 27.15 -0.30
CA ILE A 13 -46.67 28.00 -0.12
C ILE A 13 -46.07 27.83 1.29
N ARG A 14 -46.90 27.66 2.34
CA ARG A 14 -46.41 27.36 3.70
C ARG A 14 -45.81 25.96 3.84
N SER A 15 -46.36 24.98 3.12
CA SER A 15 -45.83 23.60 3.05
C SER A 15 -44.44 23.58 2.39
N GLU A 16 -44.30 24.25 1.24
CA GLU A 16 -43.02 24.36 0.53
C GLU A 16 -41.95 25.10 1.34
N HIS A 17 -42.32 26.19 2.02
CA HIS A 17 -41.37 26.93 2.86
C HIS A 17 -40.84 26.08 4.03
N ASN A 18 -41.72 25.28 4.66
CA ASN A 18 -41.33 24.34 5.71
C ASN A 18 -40.50 23.16 5.19
N ALA A 19 -40.78 22.66 3.99
CA ALA A 19 -39.98 21.62 3.34
C ALA A 19 -38.58 22.14 3.01
N THR A 20 -38.47 23.37 2.48
CA THR A 20 -37.18 23.99 2.15
C THR A 20 -36.34 24.24 3.40
N GLN A 21 -36.95 24.71 4.50
CA GLN A 21 -36.25 24.86 5.78
C GLN A 21 -35.80 23.53 6.39
N ARG A 22 -36.60 22.45 6.27
CA ARG A 22 -36.20 21.11 6.70
C ARG A 22 -35.05 20.55 5.88
N VAL A 23 -35.06 20.75 4.56
CA VAL A 23 -33.95 20.36 3.69
C VAL A 23 -32.70 21.13 4.06
N LEU A 24 -32.75 22.46 4.17
CA LEU A 24 -31.61 23.29 4.61
C LEU A 24 -31.07 22.89 6.00
N TYR A 25 -31.95 22.54 6.94
CA TYR A 25 -31.55 22.06 8.26
C TYR A 25 -30.90 20.67 8.20
N CYS A 26 -31.49 19.72 7.46
CA CYS A 26 -30.89 18.42 7.22
C CYS A 26 -29.54 18.52 6.51
N THR A 27 -29.39 19.39 5.51
CA THR A 27 -28.12 19.64 4.84
C THR A 27 -27.09 20.23 5.80
N LYS A 28 -27.47 21.21 6.63
CA LYS A 28 -26.57 21.76 7.66
C LYS A 28 -26.18 20.74 8.72
N VAL A 29 -27.12 19.90 9.18
CA VAL A 29 -26.85 18.82 10.16
C VAL A 29 -25.99 17.71 9.53
N PHE A 30 -26.21 17.37 8.28
CA PHE A 30 -25.41 16.42 7.52
C PHE A 30 -23.97 16.92 7.34
N PHE A 31 -23.78 18.16 6.88
CA PHE A 31 -22.45 18.79 6.80
C PHE A 31 -21.78 18.93 8.18
N LYS A 32 -22.54 19.26 9.23
CA LYS A 32 -22.02 19.32 10.61
C LYS A 32 -21.62 17.94 11.13
N ARG A 33 -22.32 16.87 10.76
CA ARG A 33 -21.94 15.48 11.07
C ARG A 33 -20.73 15.00 10.26
N LEU A 34 -20.61 15.41 9.00
CA LEU A 34 -19.44 15.11 8.17
C LEU A 34 -18.14 15.76 8.68
N ILE A 35 -18.24 16.85 9.44
CA ILE A 35 -17.10 17.56 10.04
C ILE A 35 -16.96 17.21 11.54
N ALA A 36 -17.90 16.44 12.10
CA ALA A 36 -17.84 16.06 13.50
C ALA A 36 -16.62 15.18 13.75
N ARG A 37 -15.82 15.58 14.75
CA ARG A 37 -14.74 14.77 15.30
C ARG A 37 -15.32 13.92 16.44
N LYS A 38 -14.96 12.65 16.54
CA LYS A 38 -15.23 11.92 17.79
C LYS A 38 -14.34 12.54 18.87
N PRO A 39 -14.90 13.03 19.99
CA PRO A 39 -14.09 13.50 21.11
C PRO A 39 -13.28 12.32 21.68
N MET A 40 -12.03 12.59 22.04
CA MET A 40 -11.08 11.58 22.52
C MET A 40 -11.59 10.76 23.70
N ASP A 41 -12.41 11.36 24.56
CA ASP A 41 -12.98 10.72 25.74
C ASP A 41 -13.89 9.52 25.38
N ILE A 42 -14.58 9.57 24.24
CA ILE A 42 -15.44 8.47 23.77
C ILE A 42 -14.59 7.34 23.17
N LEU A 43 -13.47 7.67 22.51
CA LEU A 43 -12.52 6.68 22.02
C LEU A 43 -11.81 5.97 23.18
N GLN A 44 -11.46 6.71 24.24
CA GLN A 44 -10.88 6.17 25.47
C GLN A 44 -11.86 5.23 26.19
N ALA A 45 -13.12 5.64 26.33
CA ALA A 45 -14.16 4.80 26.91
C ALA A 45 -14.44 3.52 26.09
N GLU A 46 -14.34 3.59 24.75
CA GLU A 46 -14.47 2.42 23.88
C GLU A 46 -13.27 1.45 24.01
N ILE A 47 -12.08 1.96 24.35
CA ILE A 47 -10.87 1.17 24.64
C ILE A 47 -11.02 0.43 25.98
N ASP A 48 -11.47 1.11 27.03
CA ASP A 48 -11.67 0.51 28.36
C ASP A 48 -12.73 -0.62 28.35
N THR A 49 -13.65 -0.59 27.36
CA THR A 49 -14.69 -1.61 27.19
C THR A 49 -14.20 -2.82 26.38
N ARG A 50 -13.10 -2.70 25.60
CA ARG A 50 -12.55 -3.81 24.83
C ARG A 50 -11.50 -4.55 25.66
N ASN A 51 -11.82 -5.80 26.03
CA ASN A 51 -10.92 -6.78 26.67
C ASN A 51 -9.44 -6.48 26.39
N GLU A 52 -8.70 -6.05 27.41
CA GLU A 52 -7.27 -5.77 27.31
C GLU A 52 -6.54 -7.03 26.83
N LEU A 53 -6.02 -6.98 25.61
CA LEU A 53 -5.06 -7.95 25.11
C LEU A 53 -3.83 -7.91 26.02
N ARG A 54 -3.34 -9.08 26.45
CA ARG A 54 -2.10 -9.15 27.23
C ARG A 54 -0.98 -8.45 26.45
N ARG A 55 -0.32 -7.50 27.10
CA ARG A 55 0.84 -6.78 26.58
C ARG A 55 2.08 -7.69 26.62
N ASP A 56 2.11 -8.68 25.75
CA ASP A 56 3.20 -9.68 25.68
C ASP A 56 4.25 -9.32 24.61
N LEU A 57 4.06 -8.23 23.87
CA LEU A 57 4.90 -7.88 22.72
C LEU A 57 6.08 -6.99 23.13
N ASN A 58 7.30 -7.51 22.99
CA ASN A 58 8.53 -6.76 23.27
C ASN A 58 8.86 -5.77 22.13
N TRP A 59 9.64 -4.73 22.40
CA TRP A 59 10.08 -3.73 21.40
C TRP A 59 10.83 -4.38 20.21
N ILE A 60 11.60 -5.44 20.46
CA ILE A 60 12.29 -6.21 19.39
C ILE A 60 11.27 -6.90 18.48
N GLN A 61 10.19 -7.44 19.05
CA GLN A 61 9.13 -8.09 18.29
C GLN A 61 8.32 -7.06 17.49
N LEU A 62 8.09 -5.87 18.05
CA LEU A 62 7.50 -4.72 17.35
C LEU A 62 8.37 -4.28 16.15
N LEU A 63 9.68 -4.13 16.34
CA LEU A 63 10.60 -3.83 15.25
C LEU A 63 10.62 -4.94 14.20
N GLY A 64 10.57 -6.20 14.63
CA GLY A 64 10.45 -7.35 13.74
C GLY A 64 9.18 -7.28 12.88
N ILE A 65 8.04 -6.89 13.44
CA ILE A 65 6.80 -6.72 12.67
C ILE A 65 6.95 -5.60 11.62
N GLY A 66 7.54 -4.47 12.00
CA GLY A 66 7.81 -3.36 11.08
C GLY A 66 8.75 -3.78 9.94
N LEU A 67 9.94 -4.30 10.27
CA LEU A 67 10.91 -4.75 9.28
C LEU A 67 10.38 -5.89 8.39
N GLY A 68 9.56 -6.78 8.96
CA GLY A 68 8.95 -7.89 8.22
C GLY A 68 7.93 -7.46 7.17
N ALA A 69 7.25 -6.33 7.42
CA ALA A 69 6.28 -5.71 6.52
C ALA A 69 6.92 -4.73 5.51
N THR A 70 8.15 -4.27 5.75
CA THR A 70 8.88 -3.37 4.83
C THR A 70 9.86 -4.12 3.93
N ILE A 71 10.34 -5.30 4.32
CA ILE A 71 11.27 -6.09 3.51
C ILE A 71 10.52 -7.20 2.77
N GLY A 72 10.46 -7.13 1.45
CA GLY A 72 10.04 -8.26 0.62
C GLY A 72 10.16 -8.00 -0.88
N ALA A 73 9.11 -8.24 -1.64
CA ALA A 73 9.14 -8.28 -3.10
C ALA A 73 9.68 -6.99 -3.74
N GLY A 74 9.41 -5.85 -3.10
CA GLY A 74 9.90 -4.54 -3.53
C GLY A 74 11.41 -4.50 -3.77
N ILE A 75 12.22 -4.91 -2.78
CA ILE A 75 13.68 -4.82 -2.90
C ILE A 75 14.25 -5.84 -3.89
N PHE A 76 13.65 -7.02 -4.01
CA PHE A 76 14.16 -8.12 -4.84
C PHE A 76 13.79 -8.00 -6.33
N VAL A 77 12.66 -7.38 -6.67
CA VAL A 77 12.17 -7.30 -8.05
C VAL A 77 12.22 -5.87 -8.58
N LEU A 78 11.59 -4.94 -7.85
CA LEU A 78 11.39 -3.58 -8.36
C LEU A 78 12.71 -2.81 -8.47
N SER A 79 13.67 -3.06 -7.58
CA SER A 79 14.99 -2.42 -7.64
C SER A 79 15.72 -2.69 -8.95
N GLY A 80 15.66 -3.93 -9.43
CA GLY A 80 16.29 -4.33 -10.69
C GLY A 80 15.61 -3.70 -11.90
N GLN A 81 14.27 -3.67 -11.90
CA GLN A 81 13.48 -3.03 -12.95
C GLN A 81 13.72 -1.53 -13.01
N ALA A 82 13.73 -0.85 -11.85
CA ALA A 82 14.00 0.57 -11.77
C ALA A 82 15.42 0.95 -12.22
N ALA A 83 16.40 0.09 -11.93
CA ALA A 83 17.77 0.29 -12.39
C ALA A 83 17.86 0.10 -13.90
N ALA A 84 17.20 -0.93 -14.44
CA ALA A 84 17.25 -1.24 -15.87
C ALA A 84 16.51 -0.19 -16.72
N GLN A 85 15.32 0.25 -16.30
CA GLN A 85 14.42 1.05 -17.13
C GLN A 85 14.53 2.56 -16.90
N TYR A 86 14.77 3.02 -15.66
CA TYR A 86 14.64 4.45 -15.32
C TYR A 86 15.94 5.14 -14.97
N SER A 87 16.77 4.59 -14.07
CA SER A 87 17.85 5.35 -13.44
C SER A 87 19.27 4.84 -13.72
N GLY A 88 19.45 3.57 -14.09
CA GLY A 88 20.77 2.98 -14.24
C GLY A 88 21.55 2.96 -12.91
N PRO A 89 22.87 3.20 -12.92
CA PRO A 89 23.69 3.22 -11.70
C PRO A 89 23.30 4.32 -10.70
N SER A 90 22.64 5.40 -11.17
CA SER A 90 22.17 6.50 -10.31
C SER A 90 21.03 6.13 -9.36
N ILE A 91 20.51 4.89 -9.42
CA ILE A 91 19.44 4.39 -8.56
C ILE A 91 19.76 4.52 -7.06
N ILE A 92 21.04 4.50 -6.70
CA ILE A 92 21.51 4.69 -5.32
C ILE A 92 21.00 6.04 -4.76
N ILE A 93 21.04 7.10 -5.56
CA ILE A 93 20.56 8.42 -5.16
C ILE A 93 19.04 8.38 -4.98
N SER A 94 18.32 7.69 -5.86
CA SER A 94 16.87 7.53 -5.74
C SER A 94 16.50 6.81 -4.43
N PHE A 95 17.22 5.74 -4.06
CA PHE A 95 17.02 5.06 -2.77
C PHE A 95 17.26 5.98 -1.58
N VAL A 96 18.31 6.81 -1.60
CA VAL A 96 18.60 7.75 -0.51
C VAL A 96 17.50 8.79 -0.38
N ILE A 97 17.07 9.41 -1.48
CA ILE A 97 16.01 10.42 -1.47
C ILE A 97 14.69 9.81 -0.96
N THR A 98 14.28 8.68 -1.52
CA THR A 98 13.06 7.98 -1.10
C THR A 98 13.14 7.54 0.36
N GLY A 99 14.29 7.09 0.83
CA GLY A 99 14.53 6.73 2.23
C GLY A 99 14.37 7.91 3.19
N VAL A 100 14.86 9.11 2.83
CA VAL A 100 14.67 10.33 3.63
C VAL A 100 13.19 10.71 3.69
N ILE A 101 12.46 10.63 2.57
CA ILE A 101 11.02 10.91 2.53
C ILE A 101 10.26 9.92 3.43
N ALA A 102 10.56 8.62 3.32
CA ALA A 102 9.95 7.59 4.14
C ALA A 102 10.27 7.77 5.63
N LEU A 103 11.49 8.19 5.98
CA LEU A 103 11.89 8.48 7.36
C LEU A 103 11.09 9.65 7.94
N LEU A 104 10.97 10.76 7.22
CA LEU A 104 10.19 11.92 7.66
C LEU A 104 8.70 11.54 7.83
N ALA A 105 8.14 10.76 6.91
CA ALA A 105 6.79 10.23 7.04
C ALA A 105 6.65 9.34 8.29
N SER A 106 7.58 8.40 8.50
CA SER A 106 7.57 7.50 9.65
C SER A 106 7.68 8.25 10.99
N LEU A 107 8.50 9.30 11.08
CA LEU A 107 8.59 10.16 12.26
C LEU A 107 7.25 10.84 12.58
N SER A 108 6.56 11.38 11.56
CA SER A 108 5.24 11.99 11.75
C SER A 108 4.19 10.98 12.24
N TYR A 109 4.24 9.74 11.75
CA TYR A 109 3.38 8.66 12.23
C TYR A 109 3.75 8.21 13.65
N SER A 110 5.04 8.22 13.99
CA SER A 110 5.50 7.90 15.35
C SER A 110 5.00 8.93 16.37
N GLU A 111 4.99 10.22 16.00
CA GLU A 111 4.44 11.29 16.84
C GLU A 111 2.94 11.07 17.08
N LEU A 112 2.17 10.84 16.01
CA LEU A 112 0.74 10.53 16.11
C LEU A 112 0.45 9.28 16.94
N GLY A 113 1.25 8.22 16.77
CA GLY A 113 1.12 6.98 17.53
C GLY A 113 1.43 7.15 19.02
N SER A 114 2.35 8.06 19.37
CA SER A 114 2.64 8.38 20.78
C SER A 114 1.54 9.22 21.45
N MET A 115 0.86 10.07 20.68
CA MET A 115 -0.24 10.91 21.18
C MET A 115 -1.55 10.14 21.36
N MET A 116 -1.79 9.12 20.53
CA MET A 116 -3.04 8.36 20.54
C MET A 116 -2.75 6.86 20.78
N PRO A 117 -2.74 6.39 22.04
CA PRO A 117 -2.47 5.00 22.41
C PRO A 117 -3.69 4.09 22.14
N SER A 118 -4.41 4.33 21.05
CA SER A 118 -5.50 3.50 20.58
C SER A 118 -4.98 2.55 19.51
N SER A 119 -5.42 1.29 19.54
CA SER A 119 -5.22 0.32 18.46
C SER A 119 -6.05 0.72 17.23
N GLY A 120 -5.62 1.78 16.55
CA GLY A 120 -6.27 2.36 15.38
C GLY A 120 -5.30 2.51 14.21
N SER A 121 -5.81 2.29 12.99
CA SER A 121 -5.08 2.58 11.76
C SER A 121 -5.15 4.09 11.43
N VAL A 122 -4.54 4.51 10.31
CA VAL A 122 -4.55 5.89 9.79
C VAL A 122 -5.95 6.52 9.77
N TYR A 123 -6.99 5.71 9.59
CA TYR A 123 -8.40 6.11 9.72
C TYR A 123 -8.72 6.77 11.07
N THR A 124 -8.32 6.15 12.18
CA THR A 124 -8.64 6.64 13.54
C THR A 124 -7.91 7.95 13.82
N TYR A 125 -6.66 8.08 13.40
CA TYR A 125 -5.88 9.31 13.55
C TYR A 125 -6.49 10.46 12.73
N THR A 126 -6.91 10.16 11.50
CA THR A 126 -7.58 11.12 10.62
C THR A 126 -8.92 11.55 11.19
N HIS A 127 -9.68 10.62 11.79
CA HIS A 127 -10.98 10.92 12.41
C HIS A 127 -10.84 11.90 13.58
N ALA A 128 -9.83 11.66 14.44
CA ALA A 128 -9.52 12.53 15.57
C ALA A 128 -9.03 13.92 15.12
N ALA A 129 -8.18 13.99 14.09
CA ALA A 129 -7.56 15.25 13.66
C ALA A 129 -8.41 16.09 12.69
N LEU A 130 -9.07 15.46 11.73
CA LEU A 130 -9.62 16.11 10.53
C LEU A 130 -11.15 15.96 10.36
N GLY A 131 -11.78 15.03 11.10
CA GLY A 131 -13.22 14.81 11.09
C GLY A 131 -13.68 13.67 10.17
N GLU A 132 -14.97 13.32 10.24
CA GLU A 132 -15.58 12.13 9.64
C GLU A 132 -15.36 12.00 8.12
N TYR A 133 -15.54 13.07 7.34
CA TYR A 133 -15.48 12.99 5.87
C TYR A 133 -14.08 12.63 5.36
N LEU A 134 -13.05 13.31 5.89
CA LEU A 134 -11.66 13.02 5.52
C LEU A 134 -11.22 11.66 6.03
N ALA A 135 -11.67 11.26 7.23
CA ALA A 135 -11.46 9.91 7.74
C ALA A 135 -12.07 8.85 6.84
N TRP A 136 -13.32 9.03 6.40
CA TRP A 136 -13.99 8.12 5.47
C TRP A 136 -13.24 7.98 4.15
N PHE A 137 -12.81 9.10 3.55
CA PHE A 137 -12.03 9.08 2.31
C PHE A 137 -10.69 8.34 2.48
N ILE A 138 -9.96 8.63 3.56
CA ILE A 138 -8.68 7.99 3.88
C ILE A 138 -8.88 6.51 4.22
N GLY A 139 -9.98 6.13 4.86
CA GLY A 139 -10.33 4.74 5.15
C GLY A 139 -10.51 3.92 3.88
N TRP A 140 -11.26 4.43 2.91
CA TRP A 140 -11.41 3.78 1.60
C TRP A 140 -10.09 3.71 0.83
N ASN A 141 -9.31 4.79 0.84
CA ASN A 141 -8.00 4.82 0.21
C ASN A 141 -7.06 3.77 0.82
N THR A 142 -7.03 3.67 2.15
CA THR A 142 -6.21 2.70 2.89
C THR A 142 -6.63 1.26 2.58
N GLY A 143 -7.94 0.98 2.46
CA GLY A 143 -8.44 -0.33 2.05
C GLY A 143 -7.99 -0.72 0.65
N LEU A 144 -8.10 0.21 -0.31
CA LEU A 144 -7.61 0.00 -1.68
C LEU A 144 -6.10 -0.18 -1.72
N LEU A 145 -5.35 0.60 -0.93
CA LEU A 145 -3.90 0.52 -0.81
C LEU A 145 -3.47 -0.89 -0.40
N TYR A 146 -4.07 -1.45 0.65
CA TYR A 146 -3.79 -2.83 1.08
C TYR A 146 -4.14 -3.87 0.01
N LEU A 147 -5.23 -3.65 -0.72
CA LEU A 147 -5.64 -4.54 -1.82
C LEU A 147 -4.55 -4.58 -2.90
N PHE A 148 -4.08 -3.42 -3.38
CA PHE A 148 -2.98 -3.36 -4.36
C PHE A 148 -1.68 -3.95 -3.81
N GLY A 149 -1.37 -3.72 -2.53
CA GLY A 149 -0.20 -4.33 -1.89
C GLY A 149 -0.20 -5.86 -1.95
N VAL A 150 -1.31 -6.49 -1.55
CA VAL A 150 -1.46 -7.95 -1.57
C VAL A 150 -1.36 -8.51 -2.99
N LEU A 151 -1.96 -7.82 -3.97
CA LEU A 151 -1.88 -8.24 -5.38
C LEU A 151 -0.44 -8.22 -5.88
N THR A 152 0.30 -7.15 -5.63
CA THR A 152 1.69 -7.02 -6.10
C THR A 152 2.61 -8.06 -5.48
N VAL A 153 2.51 -8.29 -4.16
CA VAL A 153 3.32 -9.32 -3.46
C VAL A 153 3.00 -10.72 -3.99
N THR A 154 1.73 -11.02 -4.21
CA THR A 154 1.28 -12.31 -4.75
C THR A 154 1.83 -12.56 -6.16
N VAL A 155 1.79 -11.53 -7.03
CA VAL A 155 2.34 -11.63 -8.41
C VAL A 155 3.85 -11.79 -8.38
N ALA A 156 4.55 -11.05 -7.53
CA ALA A 156 6.00 -11.18 -7.38
C ALA A 156 6.40 -12.57 -6.88
N TRP A 157 5.69 -13.13 -5.91
CA TRP A 157 5.91 -14.49 -5.43
C TRP A 157 5.72 -15.51 -6.55
N SER A 158 4.65 -15.40 -7.32
CA SER A 158 4.39 -16.28 -8.47
C SER A 158 5.53 -16.26 -9.50
N LYS A 159 6.07 -15.08 -9.81
CA LYS A 159 7.25 -14.95 -10.70
C LYS A 159 8.47 -15.69 -10.14
N HIS A 160 8.75 -15.57 -8.84
CA HIS A 160 9.88 -16.28 -8.22
C HIS A 160 9.71 -17.79 -8.23
N VAL A 161 8.50 -18.28 -7.98
CA VAL A 161 8.20 -19.72 -8.05
C VAL A 161 8.34 -20.25 -9.47
N ALA A 162 7.86 -19.50 -10.47
CA ALA A 162 8.06 -19.86 -11.87
C ALA A 162 9.54 -19.97 -12.22
N MET A 163 10.35 -18.96 -11.88
CA MET A 163 11.79 -18.98 -12.08
C MET A 163 12.46 -20.16 -11.37
N PHE A 164 12.04 -20.51 -10.15
CA PHE A 164 12.57 -21.65 -9.42
C PHE A 164 12.22 -22.99 -10.11
N VAL A 165 10.98 -23.15 -10.56
CA VAL A 165 10.54 -24.36 -11.28
C VAL A 165 11.33 -24.53 -12.56
N ASP A 166 11.54 -23.46 -13.33
CA ASP A 166 12.32 -23.50 -14.58
C ASP A 166 13.80 -23.84 -14.35
N ILE A 167 14.37 -23.47 -13.19
CA ILE A 167 15.76 -23.80 -12.83
C ILE A 167 15.90 -25.27 -12.38
N VAL A 168 14.92 -25.78 -11.63
CA VAL A 168 15.00 -27.12 -11.02
C VAL A 168 14.49 -28.22 -11.95
N SER A 169 13.46 -27.90 -12.72
CA SER A 169 12.82 -28.78 -13.67
C SER A 169 13.17 -28.21 -15.03
N ASP A 170 13.97 -28.91 -15.84
CA ASP A 170 14.32 -28.55 -17.24
C ASP A 170 13.08 -28.40 -18.17
N TYR A 171 11.88 -28.47 -17.60
CA TYR A 171 10.61 -28.08 -18.17
C TYR A 171 10.48 -26.56 -18.13
N ASN A 172 10.42 -25.96 -19.32
CA ASN A 172 10.06 -24.56 -19.53
C ASN A 172 8.56 -24.37 -19.20
N VAL A 173 8.23 -24.24 -17.92
CA VAL A 173 6.86 -23.99 -17.42
C VAL A 173 6.48 -22.51 -17.59
N THR A 174 7.40 -21.70 -18.13
CA THR A 174 7.37 -20.24 -18.18
C THR A 174 6.21 -19.63 -18.99
N ASN A 175 5.53 -20.39 -19.86
CA ASN A 175 4.69 -19.79 -20.91
C ASN A 175 3.18 -20.07 -20.89
N MET A 176 2.62 -20.77 -19.89
CA MET A 176 1.15 -21.02 -19.87
C MET A 176 0.41 -20.63 -18.59
N THR A 177 1.08 -20.52 -17.44
CA THR A 177 0.40 -20.49 -16.13
C THR A 177 0.82 -19.36 -15.20
N VAL A 178 1.66 -18.43 -15.66
CA VAL A 178 2.37 -17.47 -14.79
C VAL A 178 2.00 -16.01 -15.07
N GLN A 179 1.53 -15.68 -16.28
CA GLN A 179 1.14 -14.32 -16.64
C GLN A 179 -0.39 -14.15 -16.60
N ALA A 180 -0.81 -12.91 -16.30
CA ALA A 180 -2.21 -12.53 -16.40
C ALA A 180 -2.68 -12.65 -17.86
N PRO A 181 -3.96 -13.04 -18.11
CA PRO A 181 -4.51 -13.18 -19.46
C PRO A 181 -4.48 -11.89 -20.27
N VAL A 182 -4.47 -10.76 -19.57
CA VAL A 182 -4.37 -9.43 -20.12
C VAL A 182 -3.20 -8.74 -19.42
N ALA A 183 -2.17 -8.41 -20.17
CA ALA A 183 -1.06 -7.59 -19.70
C ALA A 183 -1.12 -6.23 -20.38
N TRP A 184 -0.70 -5.21 -19.66
CA TRP A 184 -0.49 -3.87 -20.21
C TRP A 184 0.91 -3.84 -20.83
N ASP A 185 0.98 -3.56 -22.13
CA ASP A 185 2.26 -3.28 -22.80
C ASP A 185 2.56 -1.79 -22.62
N GLU A 186 3.57 -1.48 -21.82
CA GLU A 186 4.02 -0.10 -21.57
C GLU A 186 4.53 0.57 -22.86
N GLU A 187 5.08 -0.19 -23.81
CA GLU A 187 5.61 0.37 -25.07
C GLU A 187 4.51 0.63 -26.12
N LYS A 188 3.37 -0.07 -26.03
CA LYS A 188 2.28 0.02 -27.02
C LYS A 188 1.02 0.69 -26.51
N GLU A 189 0.99 1.07 -25.23
CA GLU A 189 -0.17 1.64 -24.51
C GLU A 189 -1.47 0.86 -24.78
N ARG A 190 -1.36 -0.46 -24.95
CA ARG A 190 -2.48 -1.32 -25.31
C ARG A 190 -2.48 -2.57 -24.45
N PHE A 191 -3.68 -2.98 -24.08
CA PHE A 191 -3.90 -4.30 -23.53
C PHE A 191 -3.65 -5.34 -24.64
N PHE A 192 -2.70 -6.25 -24.39
CA PHE A 192 -2.49 -7.41 -25.23
C PHE A 192 -2.93 -8.66 -24.49
N VAL A 193 -3.57 -9.55 -25.23
CA VAL A 193 -3.92 -10.88 -24.74
C VAL A 193 -2.65 -11.72 -24.82
N THR A 194 -2.10 -12.10 -23.67
CA THR A 194 -0.86 -12.89 -23.55
C THR A 194 -1.04 -14.33 -24.03
N GLY A 195 -2.28 -14.76 -24.30
CA GLY A 195 -2.62 -16.15 -24.64
C GLY A 195 -2.60 -17.09 -23.44
N GLN A 196 -2.32 -16.57 -22.24
CA GLN A 196 -2.35 -17.32 -20.98
C GLN A 196 -3.70 -17.16 -20.30
N ALA A 197 -4.16 -18.18 -19.58
CA ALA A 197 -5.50 -18.13 -18.97
C ALA A 197 -5.48 -17.36 -17.65
N ILE A 198 -4.65 -17.80 -16.68
CA ILE A 198 -4.70 -17.35 -15.29
C ILE A 198 -3.34 -17.62 -14.62
N ASN A 199 -2.88 -16.71 -13.76
CA ASN A 199 -1.73 -16.93 -12.88
C ASN A 199 -2.11 -17.92 -11.75
N LEU A 200 -1.94 -19.22 -12.00
CA LEU A 200 -2.32 -20.28 -11.07
C LEU A 200 -1.52 -20.26 -9.75
N PRO A 201 -0.19 -20.05 -9.76
CA PRO A 201 0.57 -19.98 -8.51
C PRO A 201 0.12 -18.81 -7.60
N ALA A 202 -0.22 -17.66 -8.20
CA ALA A 202 -0.74 -16.50 -7.47
C ALA A 202 -2.08 -16.79 -6.77
N ILE A 203 -3.01 -17.44 -7.48
CA ILE A 203 -4.30 -17.83 -6.88
C ILE A 203 -4.08 -18.86 -5.78
N GLY A 204 -3.23 -19.85 -6.02
CA GLY A 204 -2.91 -20.91 -5.05
C GLY A 204 -2.38 -20.33 -3.74
N ILE A 205 -1.40 -19.42 -3.78
CA ILE A 205 -0.83 -18.82 -2.57
C ILE A 205 -1.84 -17.90 -1.86
N THR A 206 -2.67 -17.17 -2.61
CA THR A 206 -3.72 -16.31 -2.03
C THR A 206 -4.74 -17.13 -1.24
N ILE A 207 -5.22 -18.23 -1.82
CA ILE A 207 -6.15 -19.14 -1.14
C ILE A 207 -5.48 -19.78 0.08
N ALA A 208 -4.22 -20.21 -0.05
CA ALA A 208 -3.48 -20.81 1.06
C ALA A 208 -3.30 -19.84 2.23
N ILE A 209 -2.90 -18.59 1.96
CA ILE A 209 -2.77 -17.54 2.99
C ILE A 209 -4.14 -17.24 3.60
N THR A 210 -5.20 -17.17 2.79
CA THR A 210 -6.57 -16.95 3.30
C THR A 210 -7.00 -18.05 4.26
N ILE A 211 -6.80 -19.32 3.90
CA ILE A 211 -7.10 -20.47 4.77
C ILE A 211 -6.27 -20.41 6.05
N LEU A 212 -4.99 -20.08 5.94
CA LEU A 212 -4.09 -19.95 7.09
C LEU A 212 -4.52 -18.81 8.03
N LEU A 213 -5.01 -17.69 7.49
CA LEU A 213 -5.57 -16.60 8.28
C LEU A 213 -6.86 -17.01 9.01
N LEU A 214 -7.69 -17.87 8.39
CA LEU A 214 -8.91 -18.41 9.00
C LEU A 214 -8.62 -19.41 10.14
N ILE A 215 -7.50 -20.14 10.08
CA ILE A 215 -7.12 -21.15 11.09
C ILE A 215 -6.51 -20.51 12.37
N GLN A 216 -6.34 -19.18 12.38
CA GLN A 216 -5.92 -18.37 13.54
C GLN A 216 -4.60 -18.80 14.20
N ILE A 217 -3.50 -18.14 13.81
CA ILE A 217 -2.18 -18.36 14.40
C ILE A 217 -2.12 -17.71 15.78
N ARG A 218 -2.10 -18.53 16.83
CA ARG A 218 -2.04 -18.09 18.23
C ARG A 218 -0.60 -17.78 18.72
N GLN A 219 0.41 -17.86 17.83
CA GLN A 219 1.85 -17.80 18.13
C GLN A 219 2.60 -16.81 17.19
N THR A 220 2.05 -15.62 16.97
CA THR A 220 2.47 -14.76 15.83
C THR A 220 3.81 -14.03 16.03
N ALA A 221 4.17 -13.64 17.25
CA ALA A 221 5.29 -12.73 17.48
C ALA A 221 6.68 -13.37 17.23
N ILE A 222 6.91 -14.58 17.74
CA ILE A 222 8.20 -15.28 17.60
C ILE A 222 8.40 -15.75 16.16
N VAL A 223 7.35 -16.33 15.55
CA VAL A 223 7.39 -16.78 14.15
C VAL A 223 7.74 -15.60 13.23
N ASN A 224 7.11 -14.45 13.44
CA ASN A 224 7.43 -13.26 12.66
C ASN A 224 8.89 -12.82 12.82
N LEU A 225 9.41 -12.79 14.05
CA LEU A 225 10.82 -12.42 14.29
C LEU A 225 11.80 -13.37 13.56
N VAL A 226 11.54 -14.69 13.60
CA VAL A 226 12.36 -15.68 12.90
C VAL A 226 12.36 -15.43 11.39
N LEU A 227 11.19 -15.16 10.79
CA LEU A 227 11.08 -14.87 9.36
C LEU A 227 11.85 -13.60 8.96
N VAL A 228 11.83 -12.57 9.81
CA VAL A 228 12.56 -11.32 9.57
C VAL A 228 14.07 -11.56 9.61
N VAL A 229 14.56 -12.28 10.61
CA VAL A 229 15.99 -12.63 10.73
C VAL A 229 16.42 -13.43 9.50
N PHE A 230 15.61 -14.38 9.05
CA PHE A 230 15.88 -15.15 7.83
C PHE A 230 15.96 -14.26 6.57
N LYS A 231 15.03 -13.30 6.40
CA LYS A 231 15.07 -12.33 5.30
C LYS A 231 16.37 -11.50 5.32
N ILE A 232 16.78 -11.02 6.50
CA ILE A 232 18.02 -10.24 6.67
C ILE A 232 19.25 -11.08 6.31
N ILE A 233 19.30 -12.34 6.74
CA ILE A 233 20.40 -13.26 6.41
C ILE A 233 20.52 -13.44 4.89
N ILE A 234 19.40 -13.64 4.18
CA ILE A 234 19.42 -13.77 2.71
C ILE A 234 20.00 -12.52 2.05
N ILE A 235 19.59 -11.32 2.50
CA ILE A 235 20.12 -10.06 1.97
C ILE A 235 21.63 -9.95 2.20
N LEU A 236 22.10 -10.30 3.39
CA LEU A 236 23.53 -10.28 3.70
C LEU A 236 24.32 -11.28 2.84
N ILE A 237 23.82 -12.50 2.69
CA ILE A 237 24.42 -13.51 1.80
C ILE A 237 24.52 -12.97 0.37
N PHE A 238 23.45 -12.36 -0.14
CA PHE A 238 23.44 -11.75 -1.46
C PHE A 238 24.50 -10.64 -1.60
N ILE A 239 24.58 -9.71 -0.64
CA ILE A 239 25.57 -8.62 -0.65
C ILE A 239 27.00 -9.19 -0.64
N PHE A 240 27.30 -10.12 0.26
CA PHE A 240 28.66 -10.69 0.37
C PHE A 240 29.04 -11.54 -0.84
N ALA A 241 28.11 -12.32 -1.38
CA ALA A 241 28.35 -13.11 -2.59
C ALA A 241 28.57 -12.20 -3.82
N CYS A 242 27.76 -11.16 -3.99
CA CYS A 242 27.85 -10.24 -5.12
C CYS A 242 29.02 -9.25 -5.03
N CYS A 243 29.56 -8.98 -3.84
CA CYS A 243 30.65 -8.01 -3.65
C CYS A 243 31.88 -8.32 -4.53
N ASN A 244 32.20 -9.61 -4.72
CA ASN A 244 33.31 -10.04 -5.57
C ASN A 244 33.05 -9.91 -7.08
N TYR A 245 31.79 -9.73 -7.50
CA TYR A 245 31.38 -9.62 -8.91
C TYR A 245 31.09 -8.17 -9.33
N VAL A 246 31.41 -7.18 -8.49
CA VAL A 246 31.17 -5.76 -8.79
C VAL A 246 32.22 -5.24 -9.78
N ASN A 247 31.84 -5.07 -11.05
CA ASN A 247 32.67 -4.36 -12.03
C ASN A 247 32.40 -2.84 -11.97
N ARG A 248 33.46 -2.04 -11.75
CA ARG A 248 33.39 -0.57 -11.67
C ARG A 248 33.02 0.08 -13.01
N GLU A 249 33.29 -0.58 -14.13
CA GLU A 249 32.97 -0.07 -15.46
C GLU A 249 31.46 0.10 -15.66
N ASN A 250 30.64 -0.76 -15.04
CA ASN A 250 29.18 -0.69 -15.12
C ASN A 250 28.59 0.56 -14.44
N TYR A 251 29.38 1.27 -13.63
CA TYR A 251 28.95 2.53 -13.01
C TYR A 251 29.22 3.75 -13.90
N ASN A 252 29.85 3.59 -15.06
CA ASN A 252 30.13 4.68 -15.98
C ASN A 252 29.38 4.46 -17.30
N PRO A 253 28.46 5.34 -17.72
CA PRO A 253 28.07 6.60 -17.08
C PRO A 253 27.17 6.40 -15.85
N PHE A 254 27.49 7.10 -14.76
CA PHE A 254 26.69 7.00 -13.51
C PHE A 254 25.30 7.61 -13.71
N PHE A 255 25.25 8.73 -14.43
CA PHE A 255 24.04 9.29 -15.00
C PHE A 255 24.01 8.95 -16.49
N PRO A 256 23.32 7.86 -16.89
CA PRO A 256 23.13 7.56 -18.30
C PRO A 256 22.46 8.73 -19.01
N PRO A 257 22.89 9.07 -20.25
CA PRO A 257 22.30 10.17 -21.00
C PRO A 257 20.82 9.87 -21.27
N ASN A 258 19.97 10.88 -21.07
CA ASN A 258 18.54 10.75 -21.31
C ASN A 258 18.28 10.43 -22.79
N LYS A 259 17.45 9.42 -23.07
CA LYS A 259 17.16 8.91 -24.42
C LYS A 259 16.12 9.75 -25.20
N GLY A 260 15.75 10.92 -24.70
CA GLY A 260 14.79 11.84 -25.33
C GLY A 260 13.37 11.73 -24.78
N SER A 261 13.07 10.75 -23.91
CA SER A 261 11.83 10.64 -23.14
C SER A 261 12.03 11.15 -21.70
N PHE A 262 10.98 11.72 -21.10
CA PHE A 262 11.07 12.25 -19.74
C PHE A 262 11.36 11.13 -18.72
N ASP A 263 10.90 9.92 -19.00
CA ASP A 263 10.89 8.79 -18.08
C ASP A 263 12.14 7.91 -18.14
N GLU A 264 13.01 8.06 -19.15
CA GLU A 264 14.20 7.20 -19.33
C GLU A 264 15.52 7.95 -19.10
N TYR A 265 16.20 7.58 -18.01
CA TYR A 265 17.56 7.99 -17.67
C TYR A 265 17.74 9.51 -17.43
N GLY A 266 18.96 9.90 -17.05
CA GLY A 266 19.25 11.26 -16.56
C GLY A 266 18.60 11.58 -15.22
N VAL A 267 18.52 12.87 -14.90
CA VAL A 267 17.96 13.35 -13.61
C VAL A 267 16.44 13.09 -13.54
N THR A 268 15.74 13.18 -14.67
CA THR A 268 14.29 12.94 -14.72
C THR A 268 13.96 11.46 -14.51
N GLY A 269 14.67 10.55 -15.16
CA GLY A 269 14.54 9.10 -14.91
C GLY A 269 14.93 8.69 -13.49
N MET A 270 15.94 9.35 -12.90
CA MET A 270 16.27 9.18 -11.48
C MET A 270 15.12 9.57 -10.54
N LEU A 271 14.43 10.69 -10.81
CA LEU A 271 13.25 11.10 -10.04
C LEU A 271 12.07 10.15 -10.24
N GLN A 272 11.89 9.63 -11.45
CA GLN A 272 10.87 8.62 -11.73
C GLN A 272 11.15 7.32 -10.97
N ALA A 273 12.42 6.92 -10.89
CA ALA A 273 12.84 5.79 -10.07
C ALA A 273 12.56 6.02 -8.58
N CYS A 274 12.62 7.26 -8.06
CA CYS A 274 12.23 7.54 -6.67
C CYS A 274 10.78 7.14 -6.40
N THR A 275 9.86 7.48 -7.30
CA THR A 275 8.44 7.13 -7.22
C THR A 275 8.24 5.62 -7.28
N TYR A 276 8.95 4.94 -8.17
CA TYR A 276 8.88 3.48 -8.29
C TYR A 276 9.42 2.76 -7.05
N ILE A 277 10.54 3.24 -6.50
CA ILE A 277 11.17 2.68 -5.28
C ILE A 277 10.35 3.00 -4.03
N PHE A 278 9.61 4.13 -4.01
CA PHE A 278 8.71 4.44 -2.90
C PHE A 278 7.69 3.32 -2.68
N PHE A 279 7.24 2.68 -3.76
CA PHE A 279 6.41 1.48 -3.68
C PHE A 279 7.09 0.36 -2.87
N ALA A 280 8.40 0.13 -3.05
CA ALA A 280 9.14 -0.88 -2.30
C ALA A 280 9.25 -0.58 -0.80
N TYR A 281 9.27 0.70 -0.40
CA TYR A 281 9.24 1.09 1.02
C TYR A 281 7.86 0.88 1.67
N VAL A 282 6.78 0.98 0.89
CA VAL A 282 5.40 0.85 1.37
C VAL A 282 4.90 -0.60 1.31
N PHE A 283 5.32 -1.37 0.30
CA PHE A 283 4.79 -2.69 -0.04
C PHE A 283 5.88 -3.76 -0.13
N GLY A 284 6.74 -3.80 0.89
CA GLY A 284 7.79 -4.78 1.06
C GLY A 284 7.28 -6.19 1.18
#